data_AF-A0A183IM31-F1
#
_entry.id   AF-A0A183IM31-F1
#
_cell.length_a   1.000
_cell.length_b   1.000
_cell.length_c   1.000
_cell.angle_alpha   90.00
_cell.angle_beta   90.00
_cell.angle_gamma   90.00
#
_symmetry.space_group_name_H-M   'P 1'
#
loop_
_entity.id
_entity.type
_entity.pdbx_description
1 polymer ?
#
loop_
_entity_poly.entity_id
_entity_poly.type
_entity_poly.pdbx_seq_one_letter_code
_entity_poly.pdbx_strand_id
1 'polypeptide(L)'
;MSSVAEPAEAMVETPVPDSHRELVVPRDEKNTSILRCAFCNCTILKEGQGTFVRIEKQLPQMSVKAGEEFGDETYLTCADCERGPIGFHDVSTKCSYVALKRVIMN
;
A
#
# COMPACT_ATOMS: atom_id res chain seq x y z
N MET A 1 22.28 43.52 -20.07
CA MET A 1 21.40 43.17 -21.21
C MET A 1 22.09 42.00 -21.90
N SER A 2 21.67 40.74 -21.92
CA SER A 2 20.43 40.00 -21.61
C SER A 2 20.87 38.54 -21.29
N SER A 3 20.45 37.89 -20.21
CA SER A 3 19.26 37.00 -20.08
C SER A 3 19.12 35.93 -21.17
N VAL A 4 19.35 34.65 -20.80
CA VAL A 4 18.60 33.43 -21.16
C VAL A 4 18.91 32.38 -20.07
N ALA A 5 18.05 32.12 -19.09
CA ALA A 5 16.83 31.30 -19.08
C ALA A 5 17.10 29.79 -19.24
N GLU A 6 16.98 29.07 -18.13
CA GLU A 6 16.95 27.60 -17.99
C GLU A 6 15.77 27.00 -18.77
N PRO A 7 15.91 25.84 -19.42
CA PRO A 7 14.78 24.97 -19.67
C PRO A 7 14.62 23.98 -18.51
N ALA A 8 13.60 24.19 -17.70
CA ALA A 8 13.01 23.16 -16.85
C ALA A 8 12.43 22.08 -17.78
N GLU A 9 13.02 20.90 -17.78
CA GLU A 9 12.52 19.78 -18.57
C GLU A 9 11.18 19.31 -17.98
N ALA A 10 10.12 19.63 -18.70
CA ALA A 10 8.75 19.22 -18.44
C ALA A 10 8.64 17.69 -18.59
N MET A 11 8.48 17.01 -17.47
CA MET A 11 8.05 15.62 -17.40
C MET A 11 6.61 15.49 -17.93
N VAL A 12 6.45 14.65 -18.94
CA VAL A 12 5.19 14.33 -19.60
C VAL A 12 4.32 13.50 -18.66
N GLU A 13 3.19 14.05 -18.21
CA GLU A 13 2.09 13.29 -17.63
C GLU A 13 1.49 12.39 -18.71
N THR A 14 1.66 11.07 -18.58
CA THR A 14 0.90 10.12 -19.39
C THR A 14 -0.47 9.90 -18.74
N PRO A 15 -1.58 10.17 -19.44
CA PRO A 15 -2.92 9.90 -18.92
C PRO A 15 -3.15 8.38 -18.88
N VAL A 16 -3.30 7.84 -17.68
CA VAL A 16 -3.71 6.44 -17.48
C VAL A 16 -5.23 6.33 -17.72
N PRO A 17 -5.69 5.44 -18.62
CA PRO A 17 -7.10 5.41 -19.01
C PRO A 17 -8.02 4.88 -17.89
N ASP A 18 -9.09 5.64 -17.69
CA ASP A 18 -10.26 5.41 -16.85
C ASP A 18 -10.78 3.96 -16.77
N SER A 19 -10.83 3.44 -15.55
CA SER A 19 -11.92 2.56 -15.09
C SER A 19 -12.07 2.49 -13.56
N HIS A 20 -11.25 3.22 -12.79
CA HIS A 20 -11.45 3.34 -11.35
C HIS A 20 -11.86 4.76 -10.98
N ARG A 21 -13.14 5.03 -11.21
CA ARG A 21 -13.92 6.12 -10.62
C ARG A 21 -13.28 6.62 -9.32
N GLU A 22 -12.78 7.86 -9.43
CA GLU A 22 -12.20 8.71 -8.39
C GLU A 22 -12.82 8.42 -7.01
N LEU A 23 -12.06 7.78 -6.11
CA LEU A 23 -12.43 7.85 -4.70
C LEU A 23 -11.96 9.19 -4.19
N VAL A 24 -12.90 10.13 -4.19
CA VAL A 24 -12.87 11.31 -3.34
C VAL A 24 -12.61 10.85 -1.90
N VAL A 25 -11.45 11.20 -1.36
CA VAL A 25 -11.03 10.92 0.02
C VAL A 25 -11.81 11.81 0.99
N PRO A 26 -12.66 11.25 1.88
CA PRO A 26 -13.34 12.04 2.90
C PRO A 26 -12.40 12.34 4.08
N ARG A 27 -12.56 13.54 4.66
CA ARG A 27 -11.72 14.22 5.68
C ARG A 27 -11.20 13.43 6.89
N ASP A 28 -11.74 12.25 7.18
CA ASP A 28 -11.35 11.45 8.35
C ASP A 28 -10.78 10.07 8.02
N GLU A 29 -10.64 9.74 6.73
CA GLU A 29 -9.78 8.77 5.99
C GLU A 29 -9.29 7.45 6.64
N LYS A 30 -9.74 7.10 7.84
CA LYS A 30 -9.26 6.01 8.67
C LYS A 30 -10.12 4.75 8.53
N ASN A 31 -9.54 3.60 8.84
CA ASN A 31 -10.26 2.33 8.89
C ASN A 31 -11.27 2.34 10.05
N THR A 32 -12.54 2.10 9.74
CA THR A 32 -13.63 2.01 10.74
C THR A 32 -13.79 0.62 11.34
N SER A 33 -13.03 -0.36 10.85
CA SER A 33 -13.10 -1.76 11.28
C SER A 33 -11.72 -2.29 11.63
N ILE A 34 -11.70 -3.32 12.50
CA ILE A 34 -10.47 -4.03 12.85
C ILE A 34 -10.08 -4.92 11.65
N LEU A 35 -8.84 -4.77 11.18
CA LEU A 35 -8.30 -5.64 10.14
C LEU A 35 -7.71 -6.89 10.81
N ARG A 36 -8.14 -8.06 10.33
CA ARG A 36 -7.67 -9.36 10.80
C ARG A 36 -7.05 -10.19 9.69
N CYS A 37 -6.15 -11.09 10.05
CA CYS A 37 -5.60 -12.05 9.10
C CYS A 37 -6.67 -13.04 8.65
N ALA A 38 -6.75 -13.25 7.33
CA ALA A 38 -7.70 -14.19 6.73
C ALA A 38 -7.43 -15.67 7.08
N PHE A 39 -6.27 -15.99 7.66
CA PHE A 39 -5.88 -17.38 7.96
C PHE A 39 -6.02 -17.77 9.43
N CYS A 40 -5.52 -16.94 10.34
CA CYS A 40 -5.52 -17.23 11.79
C CYS A 40 -6.36 -16.25 12.61
N ASN A 41 -6.99 -15.28 11.96
CA ASN A 41 -7.82 -14.25 12.62
C ASN A 41 -7.06 -13.30 13.59
N CYS A 42 -5.72 -13.29 13.51
CA CYS A 42 -4.84 -12.36 14.23
C CYS A 42 -5.23 -10.91 13.95
N THR A 43 -5.19 -10.03 14.96
CA THR A 43 -5.43 -8.60 14.75
C THR A 43 -4.22 -7.98 14.06
N ILE A 44 -4.40 -7.49 12.83
CA ILE A 44 -3.35 -6.82 12.04
C ILE A 44 -3.37 -5.31 12.32
N LEU A 45 -4.56 -4.70 12.35
CA LEU A 45 -4.70 -3.25 12.56
C LEU A 45 -6.00 -2.95 13.30
N LYS A 46 -5.94 -2.12 14.34
CA LYS A 46 -7.13 -1.68 15.08
C LYS A 46 -7.87 -0.59 14.32
N GLU A 47 -9.15 -0.40 14.62
CA GLU A 47 -9.95 0.73 14.12
C GLU A 47 -9.24 2.07 14.38
N GLY A 48 -9.29 2.98 13.41
CA GLY A 48 -8.74 4.33 13.52
C GLY A 48 -7.22 4.45 13.37
N GLN A 49 -6.51 3.37 13.06
CA GLN A 49 -5.05 3.33 13.00
C GLN A 49 -4.45 3.33 11.59
N GLY A 50 -5.23 3.00 10.56
CA GLY A 50 -4.80 2.99 9.16
C GLY A 50 -5.62 3.94 8.32
N THR A 51 -4.96 4.63 7.40
CA THR A 51 -5.63 5.44 6.39
C THR A 51 -5.88 4.59 5.13
N PHE A 52 -7.05 4.77 4.51
CA PHE A 52 -7.33 4.09 3.24
C PHE A 52 -6.59 4.77 2.09
N VAL A 53 -5.70 4.03 1.44
CA VAL A 53 -4.93 4.53 0.28
C VAL A 53 -5.18 3.62 -0.92
N ARG A 54 -5.34 4.22 -2.10
CA ARG A 54 -5.40 3.50 -3.38
C ARG A 54 -4.00 3.35 -3.95
N ILE A 55 -3.48 2.12 -3.94
CA ILE A 55 -2.21 1.79 -4.57
C ILE A 55 -2.40 0.55 -5.43
N GLU A 56 -2.01 0.66 -6.69
CA GLU A 56 -1.94 -0.49 -7.59
C GLU A 56 -0.59 -1.16 -7.42
N LYS A 57 -0.58 -2.32 -6.77
CA LYS A 57 0.63 -3.10 -6.57
C LYS A 57 0.39 -4.58 -6.77
N GLN A 58 1.28 -5.20 -7.54
CA GLN A 58 1.34 -6.65 -7.64
C GLN A 58 2.09 -7.21 -6.44
N LEU A 59 1.35 -7.88 -5.56
CA LEU A 59 1.92 -8.64 -4.46
C LEU A 59 2.22 -10.06 -4.95
N PRO A 60 3.36 -10.67 -4.55
CA PRO A 60 3.64 -12.06 -4.79
C PRO A 60 2.48 -12.98 -4.37
N GLN A 61 2.46 -14.18 -4.94
CA GLN A 61 1.56 -15.23 -4.45
C GLN A 61 1.81 -15.49 -2.97
N MET A 62 0.75 -15.90 -2.25
CA MET A 62 0.89 -16.28 -0.85
C MET A 62 1.69 -17.58 -0.77
N SER A 63 3.01 -17.43 -0.74
CA SER A 63 3.99 -18.49 -0.69
C SER A 63 4.88 -18.19 0.51
N VAL A 64 4.90 -19.13 1.44
CA VAL A 64 5.50 -18.98 2.76
C VAL A 64 7.01 -18.75 2.62
N LYS A 65 7.44 -17.49 2.74
CA LYS A 65 8.70 -17.00 3.34
C LYS A 65 8.80 -15.48 3.12
N ALA A 66 8.69 -14.71 4.19
CA ALA A 66 9.18 -13.34 4.21
C ALA A 66 10.71 -13.37 4.04
N GLY A 67 11.25 -12.56 3.13
CA GLY A 67 12.70 -12.40 3.00
C GLY A 67 13.24 -12.38 1.58
N GLU A 68 12.40 -12.45 0.54
CA GLU A 68 12.87 -12.16 -0.81
C GLU A 68 12.80 -10.65 -1.04
N GLU A 69 13.97 -10.00 -0.99
CA GLU A 69 14.15 -8.57 -1.22
C GLU A 69 14.01 -8.29 -2.72
N PHE A 70 12.83 -7.80 -3.11
CA PHE A 70 12.58 -7.28 -4.45
C PHE A 70 12.69 -5.75 -4.41
N GLY A 71 13.92 -5.22 -4.33
CA GLY A 71 14.18 -3.76 -4.33
C GLY A 71 13.94 -3.08 -2.98
N ASP A 72 13.51 -1.82 -3.00
CA ASP A 72 13.33 -0.93 -1.83
C ASP A 72 12.06 -1.24 -0.99
N GLU A 73 11.59 -2.48 -1.03
CA GLU A 73 10.29 -2.88 -0.50
C GLU A 73 10.38 -4.20 0.28
N THR A 74 9.78 -4.22 1.46
CA THR A 74 9.75 -5.41 2.32
C THR A 74 8.32 -5.92 2.47
N TYR A 75 8.08 -7.21 2.25
CA TYR A 75 6.74 -7.76 2.37
C TYR A 75 6.34 -8.02 3.84
N LEU A 76 5.07 -7.72 4.15
CA LEU A 76 4.49 -7.93 5.47
C LEU A 76 3.87 -9.33 5.57
N THR A 77 4.07 -10.00 6.70
CA THR A 77 3.43 -11.28 7.07
C THR A 77 2.54 -11.09 8.31
N CYS A 78 1.56 -11.98 8.56
CA CYS A 78 0.90 -11.97 9.87
C CYS A 78 1.90 -12.41 10.95
N ALA A 79 1.87 -11.73 12.08
CA ALA A 79 2.76 -11.98 13.21
C ALA A 79 2.57 -13.38 13.84
N ASP A 80 1.34 -13.92 13.84
CA ASP A 80 1.03 -15.20 14.49
C ASP A 80 1.25 -16.43 13.61
N CYS A 81 0.87 -16.35 12.32
CA CYS A 81 0.92 -17.51 11.43
C CYS A 81 1.98 -17.43 10.34
N GLU A 82 2.72 -16.32 10.27
CA GLU A 82 3.81 -16.05 9.31
C GLU A 82 3.39 -16.15 7.83
N ARG A 83 2.09 -16.29 7.56
CA ARG A 83 1.54 -16.31 6.20
C ARG A 83 1.54 -14.90 5.64
N GLY A 84 2.00 -14.77 4.41
CA GLY A 84 2.01 -13.52 3.67
C GLY A 84 2.32 -13.75 2.19
N PRO A 85 2.37 -12.68 1.39
CA PRO A 85 2.33 -11.28 1.84
C PRO A 85 0.89 -10.79 2.13
N ILE A 86 0.68 -10.16 3.29
CA ILE A 86 -0.55 -9.42 3.63
C ILE A 86 -0.50 -7.95 3.18
N GLY A 87 0.69 -7.49 2.81
CA GLY A 87 0.99 -6.11 2.46
C GLY A 87 2.47 -5.93 2.16
N PHE A 88 2.91 -4.68 2.10
CA PHE A 88 4.30 -4.32 1.86
C PHE A 88 4.67 -3.05 2.65
N HIS A 89 5.94 -2.92 2.96
CA HIS A 89 6.56 -1.75 3.55
C HIS A 89 7.46 -1.12 2.49
N ASP A 90 7.23 0.15 2.23
CA ASP A 90 8.06 0.94 1.33
C ASP A 90 9.18 1.60 2.15
N VAL A 91 10.43 1.22 1.88
CA VAL A 91 11.59 1.63 2.69
C VAL A 91 11.91 3.12 2.50
N SER A 92 11.53 3.68 1.35
CA SER A 92 11.78 5.08 0.95
C SER A 92 10.85 6.05 1.69
N THR A 93 9.56 5.74 1.73
CA THR A 93 8.51 6.54 2.38
C THR A 93 8.34 6.20 3.85
N LYS A 94 8.94 5.10 4.32
CA LYS A 94 8.75 4.54 5.67
C LYS A 94 7.28 4.23 5.99
N CYS A 95 6.47 3.98 4.95
CA CYS A 95 5.06 3.65 5.10
C CYS A 95 4.82 2.16 4.91
N SER A 96 3.94 1.62 5.75
CA SER A 96 3.47 0.23 5.68
C SER A 96 2.05 0.20 5.14
N TYR A 97 1.83 -0.60 4.10
CA TYR A 97 0.56 -0.73 3.41
C TYR A 97 0.01 -2.15 3.58
N VAL A 98 -1.25 -2.25 3.97
CA VAL A 98 -1.96 -3.52 4.14
C VAL A 98 -2.94 -3.69 2.99
N ALA A 99 -2.87 -4.82 2.28
CA ALA A 99 -3.76 -5.09 1.17
C ALA A 99 -5.12 -5.59 1.66
N LEU A 100 -6.18 -4.80 1.47
CA LEU A 100 -7.54 -5.19 1.87
C LEU A 100 -7.99 -6.53 1.28
N LYS A 101 -7.53 -6.91 0.08
CA LYS A 101 -7.84 -8.21 -0.54
C LYS A 101 -7.24 -9.42 0.19
N ARG A 102 -6.28 -9.22 1.10
CA ARG A 102 -5.54 -10.28 1.82
C ARG A 102 -5.94 -10.37 3.31
N VAL A 103 -6.80 -9.47 3.78
CA VAL A 103 -7.26 -9.38 5.18
C VAL A 103 -8.79 -9.39 5.24
N ILE A 104 -9.36 -9.59 6.42
CA ILE A 104 -10.81 -9.54 6.67
C ILE A 104 -11.14 -8.42 7.65
N MET A 105 -12.36 -7.88 7.55
CA MET A 105 -12.89 -6.83 8.43
C MET A 105 -13.97 -7.43 9.33
N ASN A 106 -13.81 -7.24 10.65
CA ASN A 106 -14.74 -7.74 11.68
C ASN A 106 -15.06 -6.67 12.71
#